data_AF-A0A1G1AJR7-F1
#
_entry.id   AF-A0A1G1AJR7-F1
#
_cell.length_a   1.000
_cell.length_b   1.000
_cell.length_c   1.000
_cell.angle_alpha   90.00
_cell.angle_beta   90.00
_cell.angle_gamma   90.00
#
_symmetry.space_group_name_H-M   'P 1'
#
loop_
_entity.id
_entity.type
_entity.pdbx_description
1 polymer ?
#
loop_
_entity_poly.entity_id
_entity_poly.type
_entity_poly.pdbx_seq_one_letter_code
_entity_poly.pdbx_strand_id
1 'polypeptide(L)'
;MKDINEILDAIKDKSIEELKSEFKGLLKEASGDSLDFVKKSAASTVRWLSLKAEGQLSEEEVKSLLEAKKKEALVFMNTQSIVARARIQKLVCRLLDIAVNSLLSAL
;
A
#
# COMPACT_ATOMS: atom_id res chain seq x y z
N MET A 1 -6.61 -18.23 -1.35
CA MET A 1 -5.94 -16.92 -1.46
C MET A 1 -5.69 -16.49 -0.02
N LYS A 2 -4.44 -16.26 0.40
CA LYS A 2 -4.15 -15.87 1.81
C LYS A 2 -4.98 -14.64 2.15
N ASP A 3 -5.62 -14.65 3.31
CA ASP A 3 -6.41 -13.51 3.75
C ASP A 3 -5.44 -12.33 3.93
N ILE A 4 -5.79 -11.14 3.45
CA ILE A 4 -4.84 -10.02 3.49
C ILE A 4 -4.60 -9.57 4.94
N ASN A 5 -5.53 -9.90 5.84
CA ASN A 5 -5.30 -9.81 7.28
C ASN A 5 -4.13 -10.72 7.70
N GLU A 6 -4.01 -11.94 7.18
CA GLU A 6 -2.85 -12.79 7.45
C GLU A 6 -1.57 -12.21 6.87
N ILE A 7 -1.63 -11.56 5.70
CA ILE A 7 -0.46 -10.88 5.12
C ILE A 7 -0.02 -9.73 6.01
N LEU A 8 -0.95 -8.87 6.46
CA LEU A 8 -0.69 -7.73 7.34
C LEU A 8 -0.23 -8.15 8.74
N ASP A 9 -0.81 -9.23 9.28
CA ASP A 9 -0.48 -9.78 10.60
C ASP A 9 0.85 -10.56 10.58
N ALA A 10 1.29 -11.03 9.40
CA ALA A 10 2.60 -11.68 9.24
C ALA A 10 3.77 -10.70 9.38
N ILE A 11 3.53 -9.40 9.21
CA ILE A 11 4.54 -8.38 9.46
C ILE A 11 4.52 -8.06 10.95
N LYS A 12 5.63 -8.29 11.66
CA LYS A 12 5.71 -8.10 13.12
C LYS A 12 6.29 -6.76 13.54
N ASP A 13 6.57 -5.88 12.58
CA ASP A 13 7.16 -4.58 12.86
C ASP A 13 6.09 -3.62 13.43
N LYS A 14 6.41 -3.06 14.60
CA LYS A 14 5.57 -2.11 15.34
C LYS A 14 5.61 -0.71 14.73
N SER A 15 6.68 -0.35 14.01
CA SER A 15 6.82 0.97 13.35
C SER A 15 5.81 1.17 12.22
N ILE A 16 5.19 0.09 11.75
CA ILE A 16 4.21 0.11 10.67
C ILE A 16 2.82 -0.41 11.10
N GLU A 17 2.57 -0.53 12.41
CA GLU A 17 1.25 -0.91 12.95
C GLU A 17 0.16 0.12 12.64
N GLU A 18 0.45 1.42 12.77
CA GLU A 18 -0.50 2.47 12.39
C GLU A 18 -0.84 2.40 10.91
N LEU A 19 0.17 2.18 10.07
CA LEU A 19 0.00 1.93 8.64
C LEU A 19 -0.92 0.72 8.43
N LYS A 20 -0.67 -0.43 9.06
CA LYS A 20 -1.52 -1.63 8.95
C LYS A 20 -2.98 -1.38 9.36
N SER A 21 -3.20 -0.58 10.40
CA SER A 21 -4.54 -0.22 10.85
C SER A 21 -5.27 0.61 9.79
N GLU A 22 -4.60 1.62 9.22
CA GLU A 22 -5.13 2.38 8.10
C GLU A 22 -5.35 1.49 6.86
N PHE A 23 -4.43 0.56 6.56
CA PHE A 23 -4.59 -0.45 5.50
C PHE A 23 -5.86 -1.28 5.69
N LYS A 24 -6.09 -1.82 6.90
CA LYS A 24 -7.28 -2.62 7.22
C LYS A 24 -8.56 -1.78 7.06
N GLY A 25 -8.53 -0.50 7.43
CA GLY A 25 -9.65 0.43 7.21
C GLY A 25 -9.95 0.63 5.73
N LEU A 26 -8.93 0.91 4.92
CA LEU A 26 -9.06 1.15 3.49
C LEU A 26 -9.53 -0.10 2.73
N LEU A 27 -9.11 -1.29 3.15
CA LEU A 27 -9.54 -2.57 2.56
C LEU A 27 -11.01 -2.89 2.83
N LYS A 28 -11.55 -2.51 3.99
CA LYS A 28 -12.99 -2.66 4.29
C LYS A 28 -13.86 -1.82 3.34
N GLU A 29 -13.32 -0.73 2.80
CA GLU A 29 -14.02 0.14 1.85
C GLU A 29 -13.86 -0.32 0.38
N ALA A 30 -12.90 -1.19 0.08
CA ALA A 30 -12.66 -1.69 -1.26
C ALA A 30 -13.72 -2.74 -1.67
N SER A 31 -14.27 -2.62 -2.88
CA SER A 31 -15.25 -3.58 -3.43
C SER A 31 -15.18 -3.64 -4.97
N GLY A 32 -15.59 -4.78 -5.55
CA GLY A 32 -15.57 -5.03 -7.00
C GLY A 32 -14.17 -5.13 -7.59
N ASP A 33 -13.99 -4.76 -8.87
CA ASP A 33 -12.75 -4.91 -9.64
C ASP A 33 -11.54 -4.16 -9.05
N SER A 34 -11.81 -3.14 -8.23
CA SER A 34 -10.76 -2.40 -7.52
C SER A 34 -10.15 -3.18 -6.34
N LEU A 35 -10.85 -4.19 -5.82
CA LEU A 35 -10.44 -4.92 -4.61
C LEU A 35 -9.11 -5.66 -4.82
N ASP A 36 -8.94 -6.32 -5.96
CA ASP A 36 -7.73 -7.10 -6.25
C ASP A 36 -6.51 -6.20 -6.46
N PHE A 37 -6.69 -5.06 -7.14
CA PHE A 37 -5.62 -4.08 -7.31
C PHE A 37 -5.22 -3.42 -5.99
N VAL A 38 -6.20 -3.04 -5.17
CA VAL A 38 -5.97 -2.49 -3.82
C VAL A 38 -5.24 -3.52 -2.95
N LYS A 39 -5.68 -4.78 -2.95
CA LYS A 39 -5.04 -5.87 -2.20
C LYS A 39 -3.59 -6.09 -2.59
N LYS A 40 -3.32 -6.20 -3.90
CA LYS A 40 -1.94 -6.39 -4.40
C LYS A 40 -1.06 -5.21 -4.07
N SER A 41 -1.57 -3.99 -4.25
CA SER A 41 -0.82 -2.77 -3.92
C SER A 41 -0.50 -2.71 -2.44
N ALA A 42 -1.46 -3.04 -1.58
CA ALA A 42 -1.25 -3.09 -0.14
C ALA A 42 -0.19 -4.13 0.28
N ALA A 43 -0.31 -5.36 -0.21
CA ALA A 43 0.65 -6.41 0.10
C ALA A 43 2.08 -6.04 -0.34
N SER A 44 2.23 -5.44 -1.54
CA SER A 44 3.53 -4.98 -2.03
C SER A 44 4.11 -3.87 -1.14
N THR A 45 3.34 -2.83 -0.83
CA THR A 45 3.79 -1.71 0.00
C THR A 45 4.31 -2.21 1.35
N VAL A 46 3.55 -3.08 2.01
CA VAL A 46 3.94 -3.54 3.34
C VAL A 46 5.13 -4.49 3.30
N ARG A 47 5.24 -5.31 2.25
CA ARG A 47 6.44 -6.14 2.02
C ARG A 47 7.68 -5.27 1.86
N TRP A 48 7.62 -4.20 1.08
CA TRP A 48 8.78 -3.31 0.87
C TRP A 48 9.19 -2.58 2.14
N LEU A 49 8.22 -2.08 2.91
CA LEU A 49 8.50 -1.47 4.21
C LEU A 49 9.16 -2.46 5.18
N SER A 50 8.71 -3.72 5.18
CA SER A 50 9.32 -4.78 6.00
C SER A 50 10.75 -5.09 5.56
N LEU A 51 10.99 -5.19 4.25
CA LEU A 51 12.33 -5.40 3.70
C LEU A 51 13.29 -4.24 4.05
N LYS A 52 12.80 -3.00 4.10
CA LYS A 52 13.57 -1.84 4.59
C LYS A 52 13.92 -1.96 6.06
N ALA A 53 12.96 -2.35 6.90
CA ALA A 53 13.19 -2.58 8.33
C ALA A 53 14.20 -3.71 8.59
N GLU A 54 14.20 -4.75 7.73
CA GLU A 54 15.17 -5.84 7.74
C GLU A 54 16.54 -5.47 7.15
N GLY A 55 16.72 -4.24 6.64
CA GLY A 55 17.95 -3.76 6.00
C GLY A 55 18.22 -4.38 4.62
N GLN A 56 17.22 -5.04 4.03
CA GLN A 56 17.32 -5.69 2.72
C GLN A 56 17.00 -4.75 1.55
N LEU A 57 16.34 -3.62 1.81
CA LEU A 57 16.15 -2.53 0.86
C LEU A 57 16.60 -1.22 1.48
N SER A 58 17.27 -0.39 0.68
CA SER A 58 17.55 0.99 1.03
C SER A 58 16.27 1.83 1.00
N GLU A 59 16.31 2.99 1.64
CA GLU A 59 15.20 3.95 1.59
C GLU A 59 14.90 4.40 0.15
N GLU A 60 15.94 4.64 -0.66
CA GLU A 60 15.80 5.04 -2.06
C GLU A 60 15.16 3.94 -2.91
N GLU A 61 15.51 2.68 -2.67
CA GLU A 61 14.89 1.53 -3.34
C GLU A 61 13.40 1.43 -2.99
N VAL A 62 13.05 1.55 -1.71
CA VAL A 62 11.64 1.52 -1.30
C VAL A 62 10.87 2.71 -1.86
N LYS A 63 11.44 3.91 -1.83
CA LYS A 63 10.82 5.10 -2.42
C LYS A 63 10.57 4.93 -3.92
N SER A 64 11.52 4.37 -4.66
CA SER A 64 11.38 4.08 -6.08
C SER A 64 10.25 3.08 -6.35
N LEU A 65 10.15 2.01 -5.55
CA LEU A 65 9.09 1.02 -5.65
C LEU A 65 7.70 1.61 -5.36
N LEU A 66 7.59 2.47 -4.34
CA LEU A 66 6.33 3.16 -3.99
C LEU A 66 5.89 4.12 -5.10
N GLU A 67 6.82 4.90 -5.67
CA GLU A 67 6.55 5.80 -6.79
C GLU A 67 6.14 5.04 -8.06
N ALA A 68 6.80 3.92 -8.36
CA ALA A 68 6.41 3.03 -9.46
C ALA A 68 4.97 2.52 -9.25
N LYS A 69 4.64 2.09 -8.02
CA LYS A 69 3.30 1.60 -7.71
C LYS A 69 2.23 2.68 -7.81
N LYS A 70 2.58 3.93 -7.46
CA LYS A 70 1.69 5.09 -7.61
C LYS A 70 1.38 5.36 -9.08
N LYS A 71 2.38 5.27 -9.96
CA LYS A 71 2.18 5.37 -11.40
C LYS A 71 1.29 4.24 -11.93
N GLU A 72 1.51 3.00 -11.50
CA GLU A 72 0.62 1.88 -11.84
C GLU A 72 -0.82 2.13 -11.39
N ALA A 73 -1.02 2.69 -10.18
CA ALA A 73 -2.34 3.02 -9.67
C ALA A 73 -3.03 4.10 -10.51
N LEU A 74 -2.32 5.12 -10.95
CA LEU A 74 -2.84 6.15 -11.85
C LEU A 74 -3.23 5.58 -13.22
N VAL A 75 -2.42 4.67 -13.78
CA VAL A 75 -2.74 3.99 -15.04
C VAL A 75 -3.94 3.06 -14.87
N PHE A 76 -3.99 2.27 -13.80
CA PHE A 76 -5.12 1.40 -13.50
C PHE A 76 -6.40 2.21 -13.31
N MET A 77 -6.35 3.32 -12.57
CA MET A 77 -7.48 4.24 -12.45
C MET A 77 -8.01 4.65 -13.82
N ASN A 78 -7.16 4.91 -14.81
CA ASN A 78 -7.61 5.34 -16.12
C ASN A 78 -8.52 4.32 -16.83
N THR A 79 -8.46 3.03 -16.48
CA THR A 79 -9.30 1.97 -17.04
C THR A 79 -10.62 1.75 -16.29
N GLN A 80 -10.81 2.45 -15.17
CA GLN A 80 -11.93 2.23 -14.25
C GLN A 80 -13.03 3.29 -14.40
N SER A 81 -14.24 2.94 -13.96
CA SER A 81 -15.34 3.90 -13.83
C SER A 81 -14.98 5.05 -12.88
N ILE A 82 -15.66 6.19 -12.99
CA ILE A 82 -15.39 7.37 -12.14
C ILE A 82 -15.50 7.02 -10.64
N VAL A 83 -16.48 6.21 -10.26
CA VAL A 83 -16.68 5.75 -8.88
C VAL A 83 -15.52 4.86 -8.42
N ALA A 84 -15.04 3.96 -9.28
CA ALA A 84 -13.90 3.10 -8.97
C ALA A 84 -12.57 3.88 -8.95
N ARG A 85 -12.39 4.88 -9.81
CA ARG A 85 -11.25 5.82 -9.76
C ARG A 85 -11.17 6.54 -8.43
N ALA A 86 -12.27 7.16 -8.00
CA ALA A 86 -12.33 7.90 -6.74
C ALA A 86 -11.97 6.98 -5.56
N ARG A 87 -12.44 5.72 -5.59
CA ARG A 87 -12.05 4.70 -4.60
C ARG A 87 -10.57 4.37 -4.67
N ILE A 88 -10.01 4.03 -5.84
CA ILE A 88 -8.59 3.68 -5.95
C ILE A 88 -7.69 4.85 -5.55
N GLN A 89 -8.07 6.09 -5.89
CA GLN A 89 -7.32 7.28 -5.46
C GLN A 89 -7.36 7.45 -3.94
N LYS A 90 -8.54 7.31 -3.33
CA LYS A 90 -8.70 7.38 -1.86
C LYS A 90 -7.93 6.26 -1.15
N LEU A 91 -7.93 5.06 -1.73
CA LEU A 91 -7.48 3.84 -1.05
C LEU A 91 -6.02 3.48 -1.35
N VAL A 92 -5.54 3.63 -2.58
CA VAL A 92 -4.18 3.21 -2.99
C VAL A 92 -3.21 4.38 -3.01
N CYS A 93 -3.61 5.55 -3.54
CA CYS A 93 -2.68 6.68 -3.57
C CYS A 93 -2.39 7.19 -2.16
N ARG A 94 -3.43 7.35 -1.33
CA ARG A 94 -3.29 7.78 0.07
C ARG A 94 -2.36 6.85 0.86
N LEU A 95 -2.48 5.56 0.61
CA LEU A 95 -1.70 4.51 1.24
C LEU A 95 -0.22 4.56 0.89
N LEU A 96 0.08 4.78 -0.39
CA LEU A 96 1.44 4.98 -0.86
C LEU A 96 2.02 6.29 -0.31
N ASP A 97 1.20 7.34 -0.22
CA ASP A 97 1.62 8.63 0.37
C ASP A 97 1.95 8.49 1.87
N ILE A 98 1.13 7.75 2.63
CA ILE A 98 1.42 7.47 4.05
C ILE A 98 2.71 6.67 4.19
N ALA A 99 2.92 5.65 3.34
CA ALA A 99 4.14 4.83 3.35
C ALA A 99 5.39 5.69 3.09
N VAL A 100 5.35 6.54 2.07
CA VAL A 100 6.43 7.50 1.75
C VAL A 100 6.66 8.47 2.91
N ASN A 101 5.60 9.03 3.48
CA ASN A 101 5.72 9.98 4.60
C ASN A 101 6.30 9.33 5.86
N SER A 102 5.93 8.07 6.17
CA SER A 102 6.50 7.35 7.32
C SER A 102 7.99 7.07 7.15
N LEU A 103 8.45 6.85 5.92
CA LEU A 103 9.87 6.69 5.61
C LEU A 103 10.61 8.00 5.84
N LEU A 104 10.04 9.12 5.37
CA LEU A 104 10.62 10.45 5.52
C LEU A 104 10.62 10.97 6.97
N SER A 105 9.65 10.56 7.80
CA SER A 105 9.58 10.94 9.22
C SER A 105 10.40 10.06 10.15
N ALA A 106 11.00 8.97 9.65
CA ALA A 106 11.91 8.12 10.40
C ALA A 106 13.38 8.62 10.34
N LEU A 107 13.62 9.78 9.71
CA LEU A 107 14.84 10.59 9.72
C LEU A 107 14.80 11.60 10.86
#